data_AF-A0A932GU30-F1
#
_entry.id   AF-A0A932GU30-F1
#
_cell.length_a   1.000
_cell.length_b   1.000
_cell.length_c   1.000
_cell.angle_alpha   90.00
_cell.angle_beta   90.00
_cell.angle_gamma   90.00
#
_symmetry.space_group_name_H-M   'P 1'
#
loop_
_entity.id
_entity.type
_entity.pdbx_description
1 polymer ?
#
loop_
_entity_poly.entity_id
_entity_poly.type
_entity_poly.pdbx_seq_one_letter_code
_entity_poly.pdbx_strand_id
1 'polypeptide(L)'
;SARKTKSGFFSTDASIIEGLRGTHPIVDNLLEYRQLFKLKSTYTDSLINLVNSKTGRVHTRFNQTRTTTGRLSSDEPNLQNIPIRGEVGGEVREAFIAPPGSSLLGGDYSQIDLRVLAHLSQDQGLRDAFKRDEDIHAATASRLFAVDASQVTADMRRVAKTVNFGVIYGMSGYGLEQATELSREEATQFITAYFEKYAAVKQYLEATKQQARDMGYVETLLSRRRSIPEINSANRQVREAAERMAINMPVQGTSADIIKVAMVRLYQEMGKRHLKSKMLLQVHDELLFEVPQEEMEEMCRLVPKIMSTALELSVPLKVDIKTGSNWGEME
;
A
#
# COMPACT_ATOMS: atom_id res chain seq x y z
N SER A 1 6.40 15.08 26.05
CA SER A 1 5.47 16.20 26.32
C SER A 1 4.08 15.81 25.84
N ALA A 2 3.03 16.17 26.57
CA ALA A 2 1.67 15.75 26.21
C ALA A 2 1.20 16.46 24.91
N ARG A 3 0.97 15.70 23.85
CA ARG A 3 0.47 16.22 22.57
C ARG A 3 -1.01 16.62 22.75
N LYS A 4 -1.35 17.85 22.37
CA LYS A 4 -2.73 18.36 22.39
C LYS A 4 -3.34 18.35 20.99
N THR A 5 -4.64 18.14 20.91
CA THR A 5 -5.41 18.28 19.67
C THR A 5 -5.55 19.76 19.29
N LYS A 6 -6.04 20.06 18.08
CA LYS A 6 -6.38 21.44 17.67
C LYS A 6 -7.39 22.11 18.61
N SER A 7 -8.21 21.32 19.30
CA SER A 7 -9.18 21.78 20.31
C SER A 7 -8.59 21.95 21.72
N GLY A 8 -7.29 21.75 21.91
CA GLY A 8 -6.58 21.99 23.18
C GLY A 8 -6.66 20.87 24.21
N PHE A 9 -7.45 19.82 23.96
CA PHE A 9 -7.51 18.62 24.79
C PHE A 9 -6.26 17.76 24.60
N PHE A 10 -5.94 16.94 25.61
CA PHE A 10 -4.89 15.94 25.45
C PHE A 10 -5.32 14.92 24.39
N SER A 11 -4.44 14.65 23.44
CA SER A 11 -4.71 13.63 22.44
C SER A 11 -4.69 12.26 23.10
N THR A 12 -5.65 11.44 22.72
CA THR A 12 -5.72 10.02 23.07
C THR A 12 -5.53 9.17 21.82
N ASP A 13 -4.79 9.64 20.82
CA ASP A 13 -4.49 8.83 19.62
C ASP A 13 -3.79 7.52 19.99
N ALA A 14 -3.97 6.47 19.19
CA ALA A 14 -3.43 5.13 19.47
C ALA A 14 -1.94 5.16 19.81
N SER A 15 -1.11 5.86 19.02
CA SER A 15 0.34 6.01 19.27
C SER A 15 0.70 6.63 20.63
N ILE A 16 -0.12 7.55 21.15
CA ILE A 16 0.12 8.16 22.47
C ILE A 16 -0.26 7.16 23.57
N ILE A 17 -1.40 6.51 23.42
CA ILE A 17 -1.89 5.53 24.39
C ILE A 17 -0.97 4.30 24.43
N GLU A 18 -0.44 3.85 23.29
CA GLU A 18 0.58 2.80 23.22
C GLU A 18 1.85 3.16 23.98
N GLY A 19 2.32 4.41 23.87
CA GLY A 19 3.45 4.91 24.66
C GLY A 19 3.20 4.99 26.17
N LEU A 20 1.95 4.81 26.62
CA LEU A 20 1.57 4.73 28.04
C LEU A 20 1.39 3.28 28.52
N ARG A 21 1.64 2.26 27.68
CA ARG A 21 1.56 0.87 28.14
C ARG A 21 2.51 0.63 29.32
N GLY A 22 2.10 -0.23 30.25
CA GLY A 22 2.83 -0.48 31.50
C GLY A 22 2.70 0.61 32.57
N THR A 23 2.10 1.77 32.27
CA THR A 23 1.87 2.83 33.28
C THR A 23 0.62 2.57 34.13
N HIS A 24 -0.42 1.96 33.56
CA HIS A 24 -1.65 1.60 34.27
C HIS A 24 -2.45 0.53 33.49
N PRO A 25 -3.09 -0.46 34.14
CA PRO A 25 -3.85 -1.53 33.45
C PRO A 25 -4.98 -1.04 32.54
N ILE A 26 -5.55 0.14 32.82
CA ILE A 26 -6.60 0.76 31.99
C ILE A 26 -6.14 1.04 30.55
N VAL A 27 -4.84 1.22 30.33
CA VAL A 27 -4.29 1.55 29.02
C VAL A 27 -4.51 0.40 28.04
N ASP A 28 -4.22 -0.84 28.48
CA ASP A 28 -4.41 -2.03 27.66
C ASP A 28 -5.90 -2.29 27.39
N ASN A 29 -6.75 -2.17 28.43
CA ASN A 29 -8.20 -2.30 28.29
C ASN A 29 -8.80 -1.26 27.32
N LEU A 30 -8.30 -0.02 27.33
CA LEU A 30 -8.78 1.03 26.43
C LEU A 30 -8.38 0.77 24.97
N LEU A 31 -7.16 0.28 24.75
CA LEU A 31 -6.68 -0.08 23.41
C LEU A 31 -7.50 -1.25 22.84
N GLU A 32 -7.72 -2.28 23.64
CA GLU A 32 -8.56 -3.43 23.28
C GLU A 32 -10.01 -3.00 23.00
N TYR A 33 -10.63 -2.24 23.91
CA TYR A 33 -11.99 -1.72 23.72
C TYR A 33 -12.12 -0.95 22.40
N ARG A 34 -11.17 -0.07 22.08
CA ARG A 34 -11.22 0.71 20.83
C ARG A 34 -11.08 -0.14 19.59
N GLN A 35 -10.23 -1.17 19.64
CA GLN A 35 -10.11 -2.12 18.54
C GLN A 35 -11.43 -2.87 18.33
N LEU A 36 -11.96 -3.49 19.38
CA LEU A 36 -13.22 -4.25 19.33
C LEU A 36 -14.40 -3.37 18.94
N PHE A 37 -14.52 -2.18 19.53
CA PHE A 37 -15.58 -1.23 19.22
C PHE A 37 -15.53 -0.79 17.76
N LYS A 38 -14.33 -0.54 17.20
CA LYS A 38 -14.18 -0.21 15.78
C LYS A 38 -14.57 -1.38 14.88
N LEU A 39 -14.15 -2.61 15.22
CA LEU A 39 -14.56 -3.83 14.51
C LEU A 39 -16.08 -3.95 14.48
N LYS A 40 -16.72 -3.92 15.65
CA LYS A 40 -18.17 -4.02 15.78
C LYS A 40 -18.90 -2.89 15.04
N SER A 41 -18.58 -1.63 15.35
CA SER A 41 -19.35 -0.48 14.84
C SER A 41 -19.15 -0.29 13.33
N THR A 42 -17.91 -0.33 12.86
CA THR A 42 -17.58 0.05 11.47
C THR A 42 -17.73 -1.12 10.52
N TYR A 43 -17.32 -2.32 10.93
CA TYR A 43 -17.20 -3.45 10.01
C TYR A 43 -18.24 -4.55 10.25
N THR A 44 -18.90 -4.59 11.40
CA THR A 44 -20.02 -5.52 11.62
C THR A 44 -21.37 -4.82 11.46
N ASP A 45 -21.75 -3.99 12.43
CA ASP A 45 -23.07 -3.35 12.49
C ASP A 45 -23.34 -2.51 11.23
N SER A 46 -22.38 -1.65 10.84
CA SER A 46 -22.55 -0.77 9.69
C SER A 46 -22.62 -1.53 8.37
N LEU A 47 -21.83 -2.60 8.17
CA LEU A 47 -21.86 -3.35 6.91
C LEU A 47 -23.17 -4.11 6.75
N ILE A 48 -23.67 -4.74 7.82
CA ILE A 48 -24.96 -5.43 7.83
C ILE A 48 -26.09 -4.46 7.43
N ASN A 49 -26.09 -3.25 7.99
CA ASN A 49 -27.09 -2.23 7.68
C ASN A 49 -26.99 -1.69 6.23
N LEU A 50 -25.85 -1.87 5.56
CA LEU A 50 -25.60 -1.44 4.18
C LEU A 50 -25.83 -2.55 3.15
N VAL A 51 -26.24 -3.74 3.58
CA VAL A 51 -26.62 -4.81 2.65
C VAL A 51 -27.88 -4.40 1.88
N ASN A 52 -27.77 -4.37 0.56
CA ASN A 52 -28.91 -4.09 -0.29
C ASN A 52 -29.91 -5.27 -0.26
N SER A 53 -31.15 -4.99 0.15
CA SER A 53 -32.19 -6.01 0.31
C SER A 53 -32.60 -6.73 -0.98
N LYS A 54 -32.40 -6.12 -2.15
CA LYS A 54 -32.76 -6.74 -3.44
C LYS A 54 -31.69 -7.69 -3.94
N THR A 55 -30.41 -7.37 -3.71
CA THR A 55 -29.30 -8.18 -4.22
C THR A 55 -28.68 -9.08 -3.17
N GLY A 56 -28.91 -8.82 -1.88
CA GLY A 56 -28.19 -9.46 -0.79
C GLY A 56 -26.69 -9.13 -0.76
N ARG A 57 -26.29 -7.97 -1.31
CA ARG A 57 -24.89 -7.57 -1.46
C ARG A 57 -24.65 -6.16 -0.95
N VAL A 58 -23.41 -5.88 -0.54
CA VAL A 58 -22.93 -4.54 -0.26
C VAL A 58 -22.42 -3.90 -1.56
N HIS A 59 -22.83 -2.66 -1.83
CA HIS A 59 -22.44 -1.92 -3.03
C HIS A 59 -21.62 -0.70 -2.63
N THR A 60 -20.31 -0.75 -2.84
CA THR A 60 -19.44 0.39 -2.57
C THR A 60 -19.43 1.38 -3.73
N ARG A 61 -19.04 2.62 -3.44
CA ARG A 61 -18.77 3.66 -4.43
C ARG A 61 -17.26 3.88 -4.58
N PHE A 62 -16.75 3.67 -5.79
CA PHE A 62 -15.39 4.07 -6.15
C PHE A 62 -15.37 5.50 -6.68
N ASN A 63 -14.65 6.38 -5.97
CA ASN A 63 -14.43 7.76 -6.38
C ASN A 63 -13.16 7.87 -7.22
N GLN A 64 -13.31 8.22 -8.49
CA GLN A 64 -12.20 8.26 -9.45
C GLN A 64 -11.42 9.59 -9.45
N THR A 65 -12.00 10.66 -8.93
CA THR A 65 -11.48 12.04 -9.00
C THR A 65 -11.21 12.68 -7.63
N ARG A 66 -11.21 11.90 -6.54
CA ARG A 66 -11.08 12.43 -5.16
C ARG A 66 -9.65 12.53 -4.66
N THR A 67 -8.78 11.60 -5.04
CA THR A 67 -7.40 11.54 -4.51
C THR A 67 -6.43 12.39 -5.34
N THR A 68 -5.37 12.90 -4.71
CA THR A 68 -4.35 13.74 -5.36
C THR A 68 -3.26 12.95 -6.09
N THR A 69 -3.17 11.64 -5.85
CA THR A 69 -2.19 10.75 -6.50
C THR A 69 -2.82 9.91 -7.60
N GLY A 70 -4.14 9.98 -7.79
CA GLY A 70 -4.85 9.22 -8.82
C GLY A 70 -5.29 7.82 -8.39
N ARG A 71 -5.08 7.40 -7.14
CA ARG A 71 -5.72 6.20 -6.58
C ARG A 71 -7.24 6.35 -6.56
N LEU A 72 -7.97 5.24 -6.65
CA LEU A 72 -9.39 5.23 -6.30
C LEU A 72 -9.52 5.35 -4.77
N SER A 73 -10.64 5.92 -4.32
CA SER A 73 -11.06 5.82 -2.92
C SER A 73 -12.46 5.23 -2.85
N SER A 74 -12.71 4.38 -1.87
CA SER A 74 -14.00 3.74 -1.65
C SER A 74 -14.77 4.39 -0.48
N ASP A 75 -16.06 4.64 -0.67
CA ASP A 75 -17.00 5.06 0.38
C ASP A 75 -18.38 4.38 0.24
N GLU A 76 -19.16 4.48 1.32
CA GLU A 76 -20.54 3.98 1.42
C GLU A 76 -20.77 2.51 0.99
N PRO A 77 -20.08 1.52 1.58
CA PRO A 77 -19.02 1.60 2.59
C PRO A 77 -17.62 1.62 1.97
N ASN A 78 -16.61 2.01 2.76
CA ASN A 78 -15.22 1.85 2.36
C ASN A 78 -14.82 0.37 2.44
N LEU A 79 -14.60 -0.27 1.29
CA LEU A 79 -14.17 -1.67 1.18
C LEU A 79 -12.67 -1.80 0.90
N GLN A 80 -11.93 -0.70 0.81
CA GLN A 80 -10.48 -0.72 0.64
C GLN A 80 -9.72 -0.81 1.96
N ASN A 81 -10.40 -0.61 3.10
CA ASN A 81 -9.81 -0.64 4.43
C ASN A 81 -10.41 -1.74 5.32
N ILE A 82 -10.91 -2.82 4.71
CA ILE A 82 -11.37 -4.00 5.46
C ILE A 82 -10.15 -4.61 6.18
N PRO A 83 -10.23 -4.80 7.51
CA PRO A 83 -9.12 -5.31 8.30
C PRO A 83 -8.59 -6.64 7.74
N ILE A 84 -7.28 -6.85 7.88
CA ILE A 84 -6.58 -8.09 7.50
C ILE A 84 -5.61 -8.55 8.59
N ARG A 85 -5.45 -7.76 9.65
CA ARG A 85 -4.46 -7.98 10.70
C ARG A 85 -5.14 -8.12 12.05
N GLY A 86 -4.53 -8.93 12.91
CA GLY A 86 -5.03 -9.25 14.24
C GLY A 86 -6.01 -10.42 14.20
N GLU A 87 -6.13 -11.12 15.32
CA GLU A 87 -6.93 -12.34 15.49
C GLU A 87 -8.37 -12.15 14.99
N VAL A 88 -9.08 -11.14 15.50
CA VAL A 88 -10.47 -10.84 15.13
C VAL A 88 -10.58 -10.02 13.83
N GLY A 89 -9.50 -9.40 13.37
CA GLY A 89 -9.52 -8.55 12.18
C GLY A 89 -9.63 -9.36 10.88
N GLY A 90 -9.00 -10.53 10.83
CA GLY A 90 -9.09 -11.46 9.70
C GLY A 90 -10.50 -12.01 9.51
N GLU A 91 -11.19 -12.33 10.61
CA GLU A 91 -12.54 -12.91 10.61
C GLU A 91 -13.57 -12.02 9.88
N VAL A 92 -13.39 -10.70 9.88
CA VAL A 92 -14.26 -9.77 9.13
C VAL A 92 -14.22 -10.07 7.62
N ARG A 93 -13.07 -10.49 7.08
CA ARG A 93 -12.94 -10.83 5.66
C ARG A 93 -13.63 -12.15 5.31
N GLU A 94 -13.81 -13.05 6.27
CA GLU A 94 -14.53 -14.31 6.06
C GLU A 94 -16.01 -14.07 5.72
N ALA A 95 -16.58 -12.95 6.17
CA ALA A 95 -17.94 -12.55 5.84
C ALA A 95 -18.12 -12.14 4.36
N PHE A 96 -17.03 -11.91 3.61
CA PHE A 96 -17.07 -11.58 2.19
C PHE A 96 -16.90 -12.86 1.37
N ILE A 97 -18.01 -13.45 0.95
CA ILE A 97 -18.06 -14.75 0.29
C ILE A 97 -18.35 -14.63 -1.21
N ALA A 98 -17.90 -15.63 -1.98
CA ALA A 98 -18.39 -15.87 -3.32
C ALA A 98 -19.80 -16.52 -3.29
N PRO A 99 -20.64 -16.29 -4.32
CA PRO A 99 -21.90 -17.01 -4.44
C PRO A 99 -21.67 -18.51 -4.73
N PRO A 100 -22.67 -19.38 -4.50
CA PRO A 100 -22.57 -20.81 -4.81
C PRO A 100 -22.13 -21.08 -6.24
N GLY A 101 -21.20 -22.04 -6.42
CA GLY A 101 -20.63 -22.39 -7.72
C GLY A 101 -19.54 -21.42 -8.22
N SER A 102 -19.15 -20.44 -7.41
CA SER A 102 -18.06 -19.50 -7.69
C SER A 102 -17.04 -19.49 -6.55
N SER A 103 -15.89 -18.89 -6.78
CA SER A 103 -14.88 -18.57 -5.76
C SER A 103 -14.34 -17.17 -5.97
N LEU A 104 -13.69 -16.63 -4.95
CA LEU A 104 -12.95 -15.39 -5.07
C LEU A 104 -11.57 -15.66 -5.65
N LEU A 105 -11.12 -14.76 -6.52
CA LEU A 105 -9.78 -14.73 -7.10
C LEU A 105 -9.18 -13.35 -6.85
N GLY A 106 -7.97 -13.31 -6.29
CA GLY A 106 -7.23 -12.09 -5.98
C GLY A 106 -5.96 -12.05 -6.81
N GLY A 107 -5.66 -10.91 -7.41
CA GLY A 107 -4.35 -10.62 -8.00
C GLY A 107 -3.75 -9.41 -7.34
N ASP A 108 -2.61 -9.56 -6.69
CA ASP A 108 -1.89 -8.50 -5.97
C ASP A 108 -0.51 -8.28 -6.60
N TYR A 109 -0.16 -7.02 -6.88
CA TYR A 109 1.18 -6.74 -7.38
C TYR A 109 2.23 -6.87 -6.29
N SER A 110 3.23 -7.71 -6.55
CA SER A 110 4.36 -7.88 -5.64
C SER A 110 5.28 -6.65 -5.68
N GLN A 111 5.22 -5.83 -4.63
CA GLN A 111 6.11 -4.67 -4.40
C GLN A 111 6.06 -3.61 -5.52
N ILE A 112 4.88 -3.30 -6.06
CA ILE A 112 4.75 -2.41 -7.23
C ILE A 112 5.41 -1.04 -7.06
N ASP A 113 5.27 -0.40 -5.90
CA ASP A 113 5.86 0.92 -5.65
C ASP A 113 7.40 0.89 -5.74
N LEU A 114 8.04 -0.18 -5.27
CA LEU A 114 9.49 -0.35 -5.40
C LEU A 114 9.91 -0.67 -6.84
N ARG A 115 9.12 -1.46 -7.59
CA ARG A 115 9.38 -1.73 -9.01
C ARG A 115 9.27 -0.47 -9.85
N VAL A 116 8.26 0.36 -9.57
CA VAL A 116 8.11 1.70 -10.17
C VAL A 116 9.28 2.59 -9.79
N LEU A 117 9.72 2.60 -8.53
CA LEU A 117 10.91 3.38 -8.14
C LEU A 117 12.17 2.91 -8.89
N ALA A 118 12.39 1.60 -9.03
CA ALA A 118 13.51 1.05 -9.78
C ALA A 118 13.48 1.51 -11.24
N HIS A 119 12.29 1.61 -11.82
CA HIS A 119 12.12 2.16 -13.14
C HIS A 119 12.39 3.67 -13.21
N LEU A 120 11.78 4.47 -12.34
CA LEU A 120 11.92 5.93 -12.38
C LEU A 120 13.34 6.40 -12.07
N SER A 121 14.00 5.75 -11.10
CA SER A 121 15.37 6.08 -10.71
C SER A 121 16.44 5.51 -11.64
N GLN A 122 16.08 4.49 -12.45
CA GLN A 122 17.01 3.70 -13.25
C GLN A 122 18.18 3.10 -12.45
N ASP A 123 18.02 2.94 -11.14
CA ASP A 123 19.06 2.41 -10.26
C ASP A 123 19.40 0.96 -10.62
N GLN A 124 20.64 0.74 -11.06
CA GLN A 124 21.06 -0.56 -11.57
C GLN A 124 20.98 -1.66 -10.50
N GLY A 125 21.37 -1.34 -9.27
CA GLY A 125 21.33 -2.31 -8.16
C GLY A 125 19.91 -2.74 -7.83
N LEU A 126 18.97 -1.79 -7.81
CA LEU A 126 17.56 -2.09 -7.56
C LEU A 126 16.91 -2.84 -8.74
N ARG A 127 17.25 -2.47 -9.98
CA ARG A 127 16.77 -3.16 -11.18
C ARG A 127 17.24 -4.61 -11.25
N ASP A 128 18.51 -4.85 -10.94
CA ASP A 128 19.07 -6.21 -10.98
C ASP A 128 18.49 -7.08 -9.87
N ALA A 129 18.25 -6.53 -8.67
CA ALA A 129 17.54 -7.24 -7.60
C ALA A 129 16.16 -7.73 -8.08
N PHE A 130 15.38 -6.87 -8.75
CA PHE A 130 14.07 -7.24 -9.27
C PHE A 130 14.10 -8.23 -10.44
N LYS A 131 15.12 -8.14 -11.31
CA LYS A 131 15.31 -9.10 -12.40
C LYS A 131 15.67 -10.50 -11.89
N ARG A 132 16.34 -10.58 -10.73
CA ARG A 132 16.68 -11.82 -10.03
C ARG A 132 15.58 -12.30 -9.07
N ASP A 133 14.44 -11.62 -9.05
CA ASP A 133 13.31 -11.87 -8.12
C ASP A 133 13.74 -11.93 -6.64
N GLU A 134 14.71 -11.10 -6.26
CA GLU A 134 15.20 -11.03 -4.89
C GLU A 134 14.15 -10.40 -3.97
N ASP A 135 14.03 -10.95 -2.76
CA ASP A 135 13.29 -10.30 -1.70
C ASP A 135 14.09 -9.11 -1.16
N ILE A 136 13.81 -7.92 -1.69
CA ILE A 136 14.47 -6.67 -1.29
C ILE A 136 14.28 -6.40 0.20
N HIS A 137 13.16 -6.77 0.81
CA HIS A 137 12.95 -6.57 2.24
C HIS A 137 13.84 -7.50 3.05
N ALA A 138 13.95 -8.78 2.67
CA ALA A 138 14.84 -9.72 3.32
C ALA A 138 16.32 -9.32 3.14
N ALA A 139 16.72 -8.93 1.93
CA ALA A 139 18.07 -8.45 1.64
C ALA A 139 18.40 -7.17 2.43
N THR A 140 17.40 -6.31 2.66
CA THR A 140 17.54 -5.11 3.49
C THR A 140 17.63 -5.49 4.97
N ALA A 141 16.82 -6.44 5.43
CA ALA A 141 16.83 -6.91 6.82
C ALA A 141 18.17 -7.56 7.20
N SER A 142 18.67 -8.46 6.36
CA SER A 142 19.98 -9.10 6.54
C SER A 142 21.10 -8.06 6.79
N ARG A 143 21.09 -6.95 6.04
CA ARG A 143 22.03 -5.85 6.23
C ARG A 143 21.76 -5.03 7.48
N LEU A 144 20.50 -4.65 7.71
CA LEU A 144 20.09 -3.82 8.85
C LEU A 144 20.45 -4.49 10.19
N PHE A 145 20.26 -5.81 10.28
CA PHE A 145 20.52 -6.58 11.49
C PHE A 145 21.88 -7.28 11.48
N ALA A 146 22.69 -7.10 10.43
CA ALA A 146 23.97 -7.76 10.23
C ALA A 146 23.92 -9.30 10.41
N VAL A 147 22.88 -9.92 9.83
CA VAL A 147 22.65 -11.38 9.85
C VAL A 147 22.64 -11.95 8.43
N ASP A 148 22.91 -13.24 8.27
CA ASP A 148 22.78 -13.90 6.98
C ASP A 148 21.33 -13.89 6.47
N ALA A 149 21.14 -13.93 5.15
CA ALA A 149 19.80 -13.91 4.55
C ALA A 149 18.90 -15.05 5.03
N SER A 150 19.48 -16.22 5.36
CA SER A 150 18.78 -17.37 5.91
C SER A 150 18.35 -17.20 7.37
N GLN A 151 18.92 -16.23 8.09
CA GLN A 151 18.63 -15.92 9.48
C GLN A 151 17.63 -14.75 9.64
N VAL A 152 17.18 -14.16 8.53
CA VAL A 152 16.21 -13.08 8.55
C VAL A 152 14.86 -13.62 9.05
N THR A 153 14.43 -13.15 10.22
CA THR A 153 13.12 -13.48 10.77
C THR A 153 11.99 -12.66 10.12
N ALA A 154 10.74 -13.10 10.29
CA ALA A 154 9.57 -12.35 9.81
C ALA A 154 9.49 -10.93 10.40
N ASP A 155 9.86 -10.77 11.67
CA ASP A 155 9.91 -9.46 12.33
C ASP A 155 11.01 -8.56 11.78
N MET A 156 12.22 -9.10 11.54
CA MET A 156 13.30 -8.36 10.89
C MET A 156 12.89 -7.88 9.50
N ARG A 157 12.26 -8.77 8.72
CA ARG A 157 11.71 -8.44 7.39
C ARG A 157 10.63 -7.36 7.48
N ARG A 158 9.77 -7.40 8.50
CA ARG A 158 8.73 -6.39 8.75
C ARG A 158 9.34 -5.02 9.03
N VAL A 159 10.37 -4.94 9.88
CA VAL A 159 11.10 -3.69 10.15
C VAL A 159 11.73 -3.17 8.87
N ALA A 160 12.44 -4.02 8.13
CA ALA A 160 13.06 -3.64 6.86
C ALA A 160 12.03 -3.19 5.80
N LYS A 161 10.82 -3.73 5.80
CA LYS A 161 9.71 -3.25 4.97
C LYS A 161 9.33 -1.82 5.35
N THR A 162 9.07 -1.55 6.62
CA THR A 162 8.77 -0.18 7.12
C THR A 162 9.87 0.79 6.74
N VAL A 163 11.12 0.37 6.90
CA VAL A 163 12.29 1.16 6.56
C VAL A 163 12.37 1.45 5.07
N ASN A 164 12.26 0.42 4.20
CA ASN A 164 12.25 0.60 2.75
C ASN A 164 11.18 1.62 2.33
N PHE A 165 9.94 1.45 2.78
CA PHE A 165 8.87 2.40 2.47
C PHE A 165 9.14 3.80 3.03
N GLY A 166 9.65 3.89 4.26
CA GLY A 166 10.03 5.16 4.87
C GLY A 166 11.04 5.92 4.00
N VAL A 167 12.11 5.25 3.57
CA VAL A 167 13.16 5.87 2.75
C VAL A 167 12.62 6.34 1.39
N ILE A 168 11.84 5.51 0.69
CA ILE A 168 11.23 5.84 -0.60
C ILE A 168 10.32 7.08 -0.49
N TYR A 169 9.65 7.23 0.66
CA TYR A 169 8.73 8.33 0.93
C TYR A 169 9.37 9.53 1.63
N GLY A 170 10.71 9.59 1.67
CA GLY A 170 11.47 10.71 2.22
C GLY A 170 11.27 10.89 3.72
N MET A 171 11.07 9.80 4.45
CA MET A 171 11.05 9.81 5.90
C MET A 171 12.43 10.19 6.42
N SER A 172 12.48 11.21 7.27
CA SER A 172 13.70 11.58 7.99
C SER A 172 14.10 10.50 9.01
N GLY A 173 15.34 10.51 9.49
CA GLY A 173 15.78 9.62 10.58
C GLY A 173 14.88 9.71 11.82
N TYR A 174 14.36 10.90 12.16
CA TYR A 174 13.36 11.07 13.22
C TYR A 174 12.04 10.38 12.90
N GLY A 175 11.55 10.49 11.65
CA GLY A 175 10.33 9.81 11.25
C GLY A 175 10.48 8.30 11.29
N LEU A 176 11.67 7.80 10.96
CA LEU A 176 11.97 6.38 10.95
C LEU A 176 12.09 5.84 12.39
N GLU A 177 12.75 6.56 13.29
CA GLU A 177 12.77 6.29 14.74
C GLU A 177 11.37 6.22 15.33
N GLN A 178 10.42 7.05 14.88
CA GLN A 178 9.03 6.97 15.37
C GLN A 178 8.24 5.78 14.81
N ALA A 179 8.70 5.20 13.70
CA ALA A 179 8.03 4.10 12.99
C ALA A 179 8.65 2.74 13.28
N THR A 180 9.83 2.71 13.90
CA THR A 180 10.60 1.49 14.21
C THR A 180 11.13 1.57 15.63
N GLU A 181 11.77 0.50 16.11
CA GLU A 181 12.43 0.49 17.42
C GLU A 181 13.90 0.97 17.34
N LEU A 182 14.32 1.48 16.18
CA LEU A 182 15.69 1.95 15.96
C LEU A 182 15.90 3.30 16.65
N SER A 183 17.09 3.50 17.22
CA SER A 183 17.53 4.82 17.63
C SER A 183 17.66 5.75 16.42
N ARG A 184 17.58 7.06 16.66
CA ARG A 184 17.78 8.07 15.62
C ARG A 184 19.12 7.93 14.87
N GLU A 185 20.18 7.51 15.57
CA GLU A 185 21.50 7.31 14.97
C GLU A 185 21.47 6.12 14.01
N GLU A 186 20.97 4.96 14.46
CA GLU A 186 20.82 3.76 13.62
C GLU A 186 19.93 4.04 12.40
N ALA A 187 18.82 4.75 12.59
CA ALA A 187 17.94 5.15 11.50
C ALA A 187 18.67 6.02 10.46
N THR A 188 19.53 6.94 10.91
CA THR A 188 20.29 7.84 10.02
C THR A 188 21.40 7.09 9.28
N GLN A 189 22.14 6.22 9.98
CA GLN A 189 23.16 5.36 9.39
C GLN A 189 22.54 4.44 8.33
N PHE A 190 21.37 3.86 8.62
CA PHE A 190 20.65 3.03 7.68
C PHE A 190 20.25 3.81 6.41
N ILE A 191 19.63 5.00 6.56
CA ILE A 191 19.23 5.83 5.42
C ILE A 191 20.46 6.13 4.54
N THR A 192 21.60 6.41 5.17
CA THR A 192 22.88 6.66 4.49
C THR A 192 23.32 5.44 3.69
N ALA A 193 23.43 4.27 4.35
CA ALA A 193 23.84 3.03 3.70
C ALA A 193 22.89 2.60 2.56
N TYR A 194 21.58 2.85 2.71
CA TYR A 194 20.60 2.60 1.65
C TYR A 194 20.90 3.43 0.41
N PHE A 195 21.14 4.73 0.57
CA PHE A 195 21.44 5.61 -0.56
C PHE A 195 22.87 5.46 -1.10
N GLU A 196 23.81 4.94 -0.32
CA GLU A 196 25.12 4.52 -0.83
C GLU A 196 24.98 3.32 -1.76
N LYS A 197 24.14 2.34 -1.39
CA LYS A 197 23.85 1.17 -2.22
C LYS A 197 23.05 1.54 -3.48
N TYR A 198 22.04 2.39 -3.32
CA TYR A 198 21.10 2.78 -4.38
C TYR A 198 21.25 4.28 -4.70
N ALA A 199 22.44 4.66 -5.16
CA ALA A 199 22.81 6.06 -5.37
C ALA A 199 21.92 6.77 -6.40
N ALA A 200 21.46 6.07 -7.44
CA ALA A 200 20.61 6.68 -8.46
C ALA A 200 19.19 6.96 -7.92
N VAL A 201 18.73 6.20 -6.90
CA VAL A 201 17.50 6.55 -6.18
C VAL A 201 17.64 7.92 -5.52
N LYS A 202 18.74 8.19 -4.81
CA LYS A 202 18.98 9.51 -4.19
C LYS A 202 18.98 10.62 -5.22
N GLN A 203 19.67 10.42 -6.34
CA GLN A 203 19.73 11.39 -7.44
C GLN A 203 18.34 11.67 -8.01
N TYR A 204 17.54 10.63 -8.25
CA TYR A 204 16.16 10.76 -8.71
C TYR A 204 15.28 11.55 -7.73
N LEU A 205 15.38 11.29 -6.43
CA LEU A 205 14.60 12.00 -5.42
C LEU A 205 14.95 13.50 -5.40
N GLU A 206 16.24 13.85 -5.46
CA GLU A 206 16.67 15.26 -5.50
C GLU A 206 16.28 15.94 -6.82
N ALA A 207 16.42 15.26 -7.95
CA ALA A 207 15.99 15.76 -9.25
C ALA A 207 14.47 16.00 -9.28
N THR A 208 13.68 15.11 -8.69
CA THR A 208 12.21 15.25 -8.61
C THR A 208 11.81 16.45 -7.75
N LYS A 209 12.50 16.70 -6.63
CA LYS A 209 12.29 17.90 -5.82
C LYS A 209 12.61 19.17 -6.61
N GLN A 210 13.72 19.15 -7.36
CA GLN A 210 14.12 20.31 -8.17
C GLN A 210 13.12 20.57 -9.30
N GLN A 211 12.70 19.54 -10.03
CA GLN A 211 11.65 19.62 -11.04
C GLN A 211 10.36 20.22 -10.44
N ALA A 212 9.96 19.78 -9.24
CA ALA A 212 8.78 20.32 -8.57
C ALA A 212 8.93 21.80 -8.25
N ARG A 213 10.12 22.26 -7.84
CA ARG A 213 10.40 23.69 -7.57
C ARG A 213 10.34 24.54 -8.83
N ASP A 214 10.87 24.03 -9.93
CA ASP A 214 10.97 24.74 -11.20
C ASP A 214 9.62 24.81 -11.93
N MET A 215 8.86 23.71 -11.92
CA MET A 215 7.60 23.58 -12.66
C MET A 215 6.34 23.84 -11.82
N GLY A 216 6.45 23.75 -10.49
CA GLY A 216 5.31 23.83 -9.57
C GLY A 216 4.43 22.58 -9.53
N TYR A 217 4.81 21.50 -10.22
CA TYR A 217 4.10 20.22 -10.21
C TYR A 217 5.05 19.05 -10.47
N VAL A 218 4.57 17.83 -10.21
CA VAL A 218 5.20 16.56 -10.59
C VAL A 218 4.23 15.70 -11.40
N GLU A 219 4.75 14.72 -12.13
CA GLU A 219 3.92 13.84 -12.98
C GLU A 219 4.30 12.36 -12.92
N THR A 220 3.35 11.50 -13.30
CA THR A 220 3.53 10.05 -13.44
C THR A 220 4.01 9.67 -14.83
N LEU A 221 4.35 8.39 -15.06
CA LEU A 221 4.70 7.87 -16.39
C LEU A 221 3.62 8.11 -17.45
N LEU A 222 2.34 8.11 -17.05
CA LEU A 222 1.21 8.38 -17.95
C LEU A 222 0.73 9.84 -17.87
N SER A 223 1.63 10.75 -17.47
CA SER A 223 1.43 12.20 -17.47
C SER A 223 0.30 12.70 -16.55
N ARG A 224 -0.09 11.93 -15.51
CA ARG A 224 -0.96 12.46 -14.45
C ARG A 224 -0.17 13.47 -13.64
N ARG A 225 -0.72 14.66 -13.42
CA ARG A 225 -0.04 15.74 -12.70
C ARG A 225 -0.59 15.96 -11.30
N ARG A 226 0.28 16.40 -10.40
CA ARG A 226 -0.08 16.98 -9.11
C ARG A 226 0.67 18.30 -8.92
N SER A 227 -0.06 19.39 -8.82
CA SER A 227 0.49 20.70 -8.43
C SER A 227 0.93 20.69 -6.96
N ILE A 228 2.07 21.32 -6.67
CA ILE A 228 2.65 21.41 -5.34
C ILE A 228 3.07 22.87 -5.10
N PRO A 229 2.10 23.79 -4.87
CA PRO A 229 2.39 25.21 -4.71
C PRO A 229 3.29 25.51 -3.49
N GLU A 230 3.25 24.65 -2.47
CA GLU A 230 4.03 24.81 -1.24
C GLU A 230 5.53 24.45 -1.39
N ILE A 231 5.95 23.95 -2.55
CA ILE A 231 7.33 23.45 -2.77
C ILE A 231 8.41 24.54 -2.59
N ASN A 232 8.04 25.81 -2.77
CA ASN A 232 8.91 26.98 -2.61
C ASN A 232 8.60 27.77 -1.33
N SER A 233 7.86 27.19 -0.38
CA SER A 233 7.51 27.89 0.88
C SER A 233 8.75 28.28 1.67
N ALA A 234 8.77 29.51 2.20
CA ALA A 234 9.82 29.95 3.13
C ALA A 234 9.79 29.15 4.45
N ASN A 235 8.61 28.67 4.86
CA ASN A 235 8.46 27.84 6.04
C ASN A 235 9.04 26.43 5.77
N ARG A 236 10.11 26.09 6.50
CA ARG A 236 10.81 24.80 6.36
C ARG A 236 9.89 23.59 6.50
N GLN A 237 9.00 23.56 7.49
CA GLN A 237 8.12 22.41 7.72
C GLN A 237 7.12 22.21 6.59
N VAL A 238 6.57 23.31 6.07
CA VAL A 238 5.65 23.31 4.93
C VAL A 238 6.37 22.83 3.67
N ARG A 239 7.57 23.36 3.41
CA ARG A 239 8.40 22.96 2.26
C ARG A 239 8.82 21.50 2.33
N GLU A 240 9.30 21.01 3.47
CA GLU A 240 9.68 19.59 3.62
C GLU A 240 8.48 18.65 3.44
N ALA A 241 7.28 19.06 3.85
CA ALA A 241 6.06 18.30 3.58
C ALA A 241 5.72 18.27 2.08
N ALA A 242 5.88 19.41 1.39
CA ALA A 242 5.70 19.51 -0.05
C ALA A 242 6.73 18.65 -0.82
N GLU A 243 7.99 18.64 -0.40
CA GLU A 243 9.04 17.79 -0.99
C GLU A 243 8.72 16.31 -0.85
N ARG A 244 8.21 15.85 0.30
CA ARG A 244 7.74 14.47 0.48
C ARG A 244 6.58 14.13 -0.45
N MET A 245 5.65 15.06 -0.66
CA MET A 245 4.56 14.87 -1.62
C MET A 245 5.09 14.79 -3.07
N ALA A 246 6.10 15.60 -3.40
CA ALA A 246 6.72 15.65 -4.72
C ALA A 246 7.40 14.32 -5.09
N ILE A 247 8.14 13.72 -4.18
CA ILE A 247 8.82 12.46 -4.45
C ILE A 247 7.89 11.24 -4.40
N ASN A 248 6.85 11.28 -3.56
CA ASN A 248 5.90 10.16 -3.41
C ASN A 248 4.94 10.06 -4.59
N MET A 249 4.46 11.20 -5.12
CA MET A 249 3.38 11.21 -6.09
C MET A 249 3.72 10.50 -7.41
N PRO A 250 4.90 10.69 -8.04
CA PRO A 250 5.25 9.97 -9.26
C PRO A 250 5.26 8.46 -9.07
N VAL A 251 5.76 7.97 -7.94
CA VAL A 251 5.80 6.54 -7.62
C VAL A 251 4.37 6.01 -7.40
N GLN A 252 3.66 6.55 -6.41
CA GLN A 252 2.34 6.07 -6.04
C GLN A 252 1.31 6.25 -7.17
N GLY A 253 1.39 7.35 -7.90
CA GLY A 253 0.51 7.67 -9.00
C GLY A 253 0.77 6.78 -10.21
N THR A 254 2.03 6.47 -10.51
CA THR A 254 2.35 5.50 -11.57
C THR A 254 1.83 4.10 -11.20
N SER A 255 1.97 3.64 -9.95
CA SER A 255 1.34 2.39 -9.51
C SER A 255 -0.18 2.40 -9.69
N ALA A 256 -0.84 3.53 -9.38
CA ALA A 256 -2.27 3.71 -9.60
C ALA A 256 -2.65 3.71 -11.08
N ASP A 257 -1.80 4.27 -11.94
CA ASP A 257 -1.99 4.25 -13.39
C ASP A 257 -1.85 2.82 -13.95
N ILE A 258 -0.84 2.07 -13.50
CA ILE A 258 -0.61 0.66 -13.89
C ILE A 258 -1.85 -0.20 -13.59
N ILE A 259 -2.34 -0.19 -12.35
CA ILE A 259 -3.50 -1.01 -11.99
C ILE A 259 -4.76 -0.58 -12.73
N LYS A 260 -4.96 0.71 -13.01
CA LYS A 260 -6.08 1.19 -13.83
C LYS A 260 -6.00 0.70 -15.27
N VAL A 261 -4.81 0.71 -15.87
CA VAL A 261 -4.62 0.12 -17.20
C VAL A 261 -4.89 -1.38 -17.17
N ALA A 262 -4.42 -2.09 -16.13
CA ALA A 262 -4.70 -3.51 -15.94
C ALA A 262 -6.21 -3.78 -15.86
N MET A 263 -6.95 -3.00 -15.07
CA MET A 263 -8.40 -3.12 -14.92
C MET A 263 -9.12 -2.98 -16.27
N VAL A 264 -8.78 -1.95 -17.05
CA VAL A 264 -9.40 -1.72 -18.37
C VAL A 264 -9.09 -2.87 -19.33
N ARG A 265 -7.85 -3.34 -19.38
CA ARG A 265 -7.45 -4.46 -20.24
C ARG A 265 -8.11 -5.77 -19.83
N LEU A 266 -8.20 -6.05 -18.53
CA LEU A 266 -8.90 -7.21 -17.98
C LEU A 266 -10.38 -7.19 -18.35
N TYR A 267 -11.06 -6.06 -18.13
CA TYR A 267 -12.47 -5.90 -18.49
C TYR A 267 -12.72 -6.17 -19.99
N GLN A 268 -11.87 -5.61 -20.86
CA GLN A 268 -11.97 -5.83 -22.30
C GLN A 268 -11.72 -7.29 -22.69
N GLU A 269 -10.70 -7.94 -22.11
CA GLU A 269 -10.35 -9.32 -22.45
C GLU A 269 -11.40 -10.31 -21.93
N MET A 270 -11.90 -10.12 -20.71
CA MET A 270 -13.01 -10.91 -20.16
C MET A 270 -14.25 -10.80 -21.05
N GLY A 271 -14.56 -9.59 -21.53
CA GLY A 271 -15.68 -9.34 -22.45
C GLY A 271 -15.52 -10.04 -23.80
N LYS A 272 -14.31 -10.01 -24.41
CA LYS A 272 -14.02 -10.71 -25.68
C LYS A 272 -14.18 -12.22 -25.58
N ARG A 273 -13.87 -12.78 -24.42
CA ARG A 273 -13.96 -14.22 -24.14
C ARG A 273 -15.33 -14.64 -23.60
N HIS A 274 -16.25 -13.68 -23.45
CA HIS A 274 -17.59 -13.90 -22.91
C HIS A 274 -17.58 -14.55 -21.51
N LEU A 275 -16.58 -14.22 -20.70
CA LEU A 275 -16.48 -14.71 -19.32
C LEU A 275 -17.60 -14.10 -18.47
N LYS A 276 -18.19 -14.93 -17.60
CA LYS A 276 -19.19 -14.54 -16.60
C LYS A 276 -18.55 -13.99 -15.33
N SER A 277 -17.26 -14.21 -15.14
CA SER A 277 -16.44 -13.65 -14.06
C SER A 277 -16.61 -12.14 -13.93
N LYS A 278 -16.53 -11.62 -12.70
CA LYS A 278 -16.74 -10.19 -12.40
C LYS A 278 -15.59 -9.65 -11.56
N MET A 279 -15.07 -8.49 -11.96
CA MET A 279 -14.20 -7.70 -11.10
C MET A 279 -15.06 -7.03 -10.01
N LEU A 280 -14.80 -7.35 -8.75
CA LEU A 280 -15.56 -6.86 -7.60
C LEU A 280 -14.95 -5.59 -7.02
N LEU A 281 -13.66 -5.65 -6.64
CA LEU A 281 -12.99 -4.59 -5.90
C LEU A 281 -11.59 -4.32 -6.46
N GLN A 282 -11.17 -3.07 -6.32
CA GLN A 282 -9.78 -2.68 -6.41
C GLN A 282 -9.34 -2.15 -5.05
N VAL A 283 -8.33 -2.78 -4.45
CA VAL A 283 -7.81 -2.44 -3.13
C VAL A 283 -6.33 -2.13 -3.26
N HIS A 284 -6.01 -0.86 -3.45
CA HIS A 284 -4.64 -0.37 -3.65
C HIS A 284 -3.94 -0.99 -4.87
N ASP A 285 -3.15 -2.05 -4.69
CA ASP A 285 -2.42 -2.81 -5.70
C ASP A 285 -3.04 -4.19 -5.99
N GLU A 286 -4.15 -4.51 -5.31
CA GLU A 286 -4.90 -5.77 -5.47
C GLU A 286 -6.20 -5.56 -6.29
N LEU A 287 -6.52 -6.55 -7.13
CA LEU A 287 -7.82 -6.72 -7.78
C LEU A 287 -8.49 -8.01 -7.28
N LEU A 288 -9.76 -7.90 -6.86
CA LEU A 288 -10.57 -9.02 -6.40
C LEU A 288 -11.68 -9.32 -7.40
N PHE A 289 -11.88 -10.61 -7.71
CA PHE A 289 -12.85 -11.11 -8.67
C PHE A 289 -13.76 -12.15 -8.05
N GLU A 290 -14.99 -12.22 -8.55
CA GLU A 290 -15.90 -13.35 -8.42
C GLU A 290 -15.78 -14.19 -9.70
N VAL A 291 -15.42 -15.47 -9.57
CA VAL A 291 -15.09 -16.33 -10.70
C VAL A 291 -15.88 -17.64 -10.59
N PRO A 292 -16.75 -17.96 -11.57
CA PRO A 292 -17.40 -19.28 -11.65
C PRO A 292 -16.36 -20.40 -11.70
N GLN A 293 -16.68 -21.54 -11.10
CA GLN A 293 -15.73 -22.66 -11.02
C GLN A 293 -15.24 -23.10 -12.41
N GLU A 294 -16.10 -23.04 -13.44
CA GLU A 294 -15.74 -23.38 -14.81
C GLU A 294 -14.70 -22.44 -15.46
N GLU A 295 -14.57 -21.20 -14.96
CA GLU A 295 -13.67 -20.17 -15.50
C GLU A 295 -12.39 -19.99 -14.69
N MET A 296 -12.24 -20.72 -13.57
CA MET A 296 -11.15 -20.51 -12.61
C MET A 296 -9.76 -20.67 -13.24
N GLU A 297 -9.54 -21.76 -13.98
CA GLU A 297 -8.25 -22.03 -14.61
C GLU A 297 -7.88 -20.96 -15.66
N GLU A 298 -8.89 -20.44 -16.37
CA GLU A 298 -8.70 -19.39 -17.35
C GLU A 298 -8.38 -18.06 -16.68
N MET A 299 -9.13 -17.68 -15.65
CA MET A 299 -8.91 -16.45 -14.90
C MET A 299 -7.57 -16.45 -14.16
N CYS A 300 -7.15 -17.57 -13.56
CA CYS A 300 -5.84 -17.73 -12.92
C CYS A 300 -4.67 -17.55 -13.90
N ARG A 301 -4.87 -17.81 -15.21
CA ARG A 301 -3.87 -17.52 -16.25
C ARG A 301 -3.99 -16.10 -16.78
N LEU A 302 -5.22 -15.58 -16.90
CA LEU A 302 -5.49 -14.28 -17.51
C LEU A 302 -5.10 -13.11 -16.61
N VAL A 303 -5.49 -13.14 -15.34
CA VAL A 303 -5.25 -12.06 -14.37
C VAL A 303 -3.77 -11.71 -14.23
N PRO A 304 -2.88 -12.65 -13.85
CA PRO A 304 -1.47 -12.30 -13.67
C PRO A 304 -0.80 -11.90 -14.99
N LYS A 305 -1.20 -12.49 -16.12
CA LYS A 305 -0.68 -12.14 -17.45
C LYS A 305 -1.01 -10.70 -17.83
N ILE A 306 -2.26 -10.27 -17.69
CA ILE A 306 -2.64 -8.90 -18.06
C ILE A 306 -2.05 -7.90 -17.07
N MET A 307 -2.12 -8.19 -15.77
CA MET A 307 -1.61 -7.29 -14.75
C MET A 307 -0.08 -7.10 -14.89
N SER A 308 0.70 -8.17 -15.06
CA SER A 308 2.15 -8.08 -15.23
C SER A 308 2.60 -7.35 -16.50
N THR A 309 1.71 -7.22 -17.50
CA THR A 309 2.00 -6.55 -18.78
C THR A 309 1.24 -5.24 -18.97
N ALA A 310 0.57 -4.74 -17.92
CA ALA A 310 -0.27 -3.55 -17.99
C ALA A 310 0.51 -2.31 -18.44
N LEU A 311 1.76 -2.17 -18.00
CA LEU A 311 2.69 -1.14 -18.46
C LEU A 311 4.09 -1.75 -18.57
N GLU A 312 4.81 -1.41 -19.63
CA GLU A 312 6.18 -1.84 -19.82
C GLU A 312 7.11 -0.97 -18.96
N LEU A 313 7.84 -1.63 -18.04
CA LEU A 313 8.84 -1.01 -17.18
C LEU A 313 10.22 -1.62 -17.48
N SER A 314 11.26 -1.01 -16.93
CA SER A 314 12.65 -1.49 -17.05
C SER A 314 12.97 -2.66 -16.10
N VAL A 315 11.97 -3.11 -15.34
CA VAL A 315 11.94 -4.28 -14.45
C VAL A 315 10.61 -5.00 -14.65
N PRO A 316 10.55 -6.34 -14.50
CA PRO A 316 9.29 -7.06 -14.65
C PRO A 316 8.30 -6.68 -13.54
N LEU A 317 7.01 -6.62 -13.86
CA LEU A 317 5.95 -6.60 -12.85
C LEU A 317 5.58 -8.04 -12.48
N LYS A 318 5.44 -8.31 -11.18
CA LYS A 318 5.06 -9.63 -10.65
C LYS A 318 3.70 -9.51 -9.97
N VAL A 319 2.86 -10.51 -10.15
CA VAL A 319 1.51 -10.58 -9.59
C VAL A 319 1.36 -11.92 -8.90
N ASP A 320 1.05 -11.87 -7.62
CA ASP A 320 0.76 -13.05 -6.82
C ASP A 320 -0.76 -13.29 -6.87
N ILE A 321 -1.14 -14.54 -7.10
CA ILE A 321 -2.53 -14.95 -7.25
C ILE A 321 -2.96 -15.72 -6.01
N LYS A 322 -4.17 -15.42 -5.53
CA LYS A 322 -4.80 -16.16 -4.43
C LYS A 322 -6.23 -16.52 -4.75
N THR A 323 -6.70 -17.65 -4.23
CA THR A 323 -8.09 -18.09 -4.41
C THR A 323 -8.71 -18.55 -3.10
N GLY A 324 -10.03 -18.38 -2.95
CA GLY A 324 -10.72 -18.83 -1.75
C GLY A 324 -12.24 -18.76 -1.86
N SER A 325 -12.93 -19.44 -0.96
CA SER A 325 -14.40 -19.39 -0.85
C SER A 325 -14.89 -18.04 -0.32
N ASN A 326 -14.05 -17.42 0.52
CA ASN A 326 -14.24 -16.10 1.11
C ASN A 326 -12.90 -15.34 1.12
N TRP A 327 -12.94 -14.05 1.43
CA TRP A 327 -11.77 -13.18 1.32
C TRP A 327 -10.74 -13.40 2.44
N GLY A 328 -11.15 -13.96 3.58
CA GLY A 328 -10.26 -14.26 4.71
C GLY A 328 -9.36 -15.48 4.47
N GLU A 329 -9.89 -16.49 3.79
CA GLU A 329 -9.25 -17.78 3.53
C GLU A 329 -8.54 -17.87 2.17
N MET A 330 -8.27 -16.74 1.51
CA MET A 330 -7.61 -16.78 0.20
C MET A 330 -6.13 -17.12 0.33
N GLU A 331 -5.70 -18.19 -0.34
CA GLU A 331 -4.32 -18.69 -0.36
C GLU A 331 -3.67 -18.56 -1.74
#